data_AF-A0A3D2HVS4-F1
#
_entry.id   AF-A0A3D2HVS4-F1
#
_cell.length_a   1.000
_cell.length_b   1.000
_cell.length_c   1.000
_cell.angle_alpha   90.00
_cell.angle_beta   90.00
_cell.angle_gamma   90.00
#
_symmetry.space_group_name_H-M   'P 1'
#
loop_
_entity.id
_entity.type
_entity.pdbx_description
1 polymer ?
#
loop_
_entity_poly.entity_id
_entity_poly.type
_entity_poly.pdbx_seq_one_letter_code
_entity_poly.pdbx_strand_id
1 'polypeptide(L)' 'MPTFNQLVRKGREQSTYKSTAPALQKGINTLKNRATDLSSPQKRGVCTAVRTTTPKKPNSA' A
#
# COMPACT_ATOMS: atom_id res chain seq x y z
N MET A 1 -11.42 -5.11 -31.71
CA MET A 1 -11.85 -3.73 -31.46
C MET A 1 -13.30 -3.76 -31.02
N PRO A 2 -13.66 -3.23 -29.83
CA PRO A 2 -15.02 -3.35 -29.32
C PRO A 2 -15.98 -2.38 -30.02
N THR A 3 -17.24 -2.77 -30.18
CA THR A 3 -18.30 -1.92 -30.75
C THR A 3 -18.85 -0.96 -29.69
N PHE A 4 -19.51 0.12 -30.12
CA PHE A 4 -20.09 1.11 -29.22
C PHE A 4 -21.06 0.47 -28.21
N ASN A 5 -21.97 -0.40 -28.67
CA ASN A 5 -22.93 -1.10 -27.80
C ASN A 5 -22.24 -2.04 -26.79
N GLN A 6 -21.04 -2.57 -27.10
CA GLN A 6 -20.25 -3.36 -26.15
C GLN A 6 -19.67 -2.48 -25.05
N LEU A 7 -19.21 -1.27 -25.39
CA LEU A 7 -18.70 -0.30 -24.41
C LEU A 7 -19.82 0.29 -23.54
N VAL A 8 -21.00 0.50 -24.12
CA VAL A 8 -22.20 0.92 -23.37
C VAL A 8 -22.61 -0.16 -22.36
N ARG A 9 -22.57 -1.44 -22.74
CA ARG A 9 -22.91 -2.56 -21.84
C ARG A 9 -21.80 -2.87 -20.82
N LYS A 10 -20.53 -2.71 -21.21
CA LYS A 10 -19.35 -2.95 -20.38
C LYS A 10 -18.34 -1.84 -20.63
N GLY A 11 -18.32 -0.87 -19.72
CA GLY A 11 -17.39 0.25 -19.77
C GLY A 11 -15.93 -0.22 -19.73
N ARG A 12 -15.02 0.65 -20.15
CA ARG A 12 -13.58 0.41 -19.93
C ARG A 12 -13.24 0.63 -18.47
N GLU A 13 -12.45 -0.27 -17.90
CA GLU A 13 -11.94 -0.14 -16.54
C GLU A 13 -10.48 0.30 -16.56
N GLN A 14 -10.10 1.13 -15.59
CA GLN A 14 -8.71 1.53 -15.40
C GLN A 14 -7.98 0.47 -14.56
N SER A 15 -6.74 0.17 -14.91
CA SER A 15 -5.90 -0.71 -14.09
C SER A 15 -5.59 -0.04 -12.76
N THR A 16 -5.74 -0.78 -11.66
CA THR A 16 -5.38 -0.33 -10.32
C THR A 16 -3.99 -0.85 -9.95
N TYR A 17 -3.28 -0.09 -9.10
CA TYR A 17 -1.93 -0.44 -8.64
C TYR A 17 -1.87 -0.39 -7.11
N LYS A 18 -1.03 -1.25 -6.53
CA LYS A 18 -0.78 -1.26 -5.08
C LYS A 18 0.40 -0.35 -4.76
N SER A 19 0.29 0.40 -3.67
CA SER A 19 1.42 1.19 -3.15
C SER A 19 2.53 0.27 -2.66
N THR A 20 3.78 0.70 -2.84
CA THR A 20 4.96 0.06 -2.26
C THR A 20 5.04 0.22 -0.73
N ALA A 21 4.29 1.19 -0.16
CA ALA A 21 4.29 1.51 1.26
C ALA A 21 2.86 1.50 1.87
N PRO A 22 2.16 0.36 1.89
CA PRO A 22 0.77 0.28 2.36
C PRO A 22 0.60 0.63 3.85
N ALA A 23 1.61 0.37 4.69
CA ALA A 23 1.56 0.69 6.12
C ALA A 23 1.42 2.20 6.39
N LEU A 24 1.96 3.05 5.53
CA LEU A 24 1.85 4.51 5.66
C LEU A 24 0.46 5.05 5.28
N GLN A 25 -0.37 4.24 4.64
CA GLN A 25 -1.71 4.60 4.19
C GLN A 25 -2.84 4.29 5.20
N LYS A 26 -2.54 3.54 6.28
CA LYS A 26 -3.56 3.07 7.24
C LYS A 26 -3.42 3.68 8.64
N GLY A 27 -4.41 4.41 9.13
CA GLY A 27 -4.50 4.84 10.54
C GLY A 27 -5.27 3.84 11.41
N ILE A 28 -5.29 4.08 12.72
CA ILE A 28 -6.15 3.36 13.67
C ILE A 28 -6.94 4.39 14.45
N ASN A 29 -8.26 4.23 14.47
CA ASN A 29 -9.15 4.91 15.40
C ASN A 29 -9.22 4.08 16.69
N THR A 30 -8.59 4.56 17.75
CA THR A 30 -8.49 3.88 19.05
C THR A 30 -9.85 3.77 19.76
N LEU A 31 -10.72 4.77 19.61
CA LEU A 31 -12.04 4.79 20.25
C LEU A 31 -12.99 3.74 19.66
N LYS A 32 -12.88 3.49 18.35
CA LYS A 32 -13.76 2.55 17.62
C LYS A 32 -13.07 1.22 17.31
N ASN A 33 -11.80 1.08 17.67
CA ASN A 33 -10.93 -0.06 17.34
C ASN A 33 -11.02 -0.46 15.85
N ARG A 34 -10.89 0.52 14.95
CA ARG A 34 -11.01 0.32 13.50
C ARG A 34 -9.86 0.96 12.75
N ALA A 35 -9.43 0.30 11.67
CA ALA A 35 -8.48 0.88 10.73
C ALA A 35 -9.15 2.01 9.92
N THR A 36 -8.40 3.06 9.63
CA THR A 36 -8.81 4.18 8.79
C THR A 36 -7.88 4.33 7.60
N ASP A 37 -8.39 4.87 6.49
CA ASP A 37 -7.57 5.23 5.33
C ASP A 37 -7.04 6.65 5.52
N LEU A 38 -5.78 6.75 5.95
CA LEU A 38 -5.10 8.02 6.18
C LEU A 38 -3.67 7.90 5.66
N SER A 39 -3.44 8.55 4.52
CA SER A 39 -2.11 8.71 3.94
C SER A 39 -1.29 9.68 4.79
N SER A 40 -0.06 9.30 5.11
CA SER A 40 0.86 10.14 5.87
C SER A 40 2.29 9.97 5.36
N PRO A 41 3.12 11.01 5.41
CA PRO A 41 4.52 10.92 4.98
C PRO A 41 5.37 10.08 5.95
N GLN A 42 5.02 10.04 7.23
CA GLN A 42 5.73 9.27 8.27
C GLN A 42 4.80 8.91 9.43
N LYS A 43 5.13 7.83 10.17
CA LYS A 43 4.41 7.42 11.38
C LYS A 43 5.38 7.12 12.52
N ARG A 44 5.00 7.49 13.74
CA ARG A 44 5.76 7.16 14.95
C ARG A 44 5.64 5.66 15.25
N GLY A 45 6.72 5.07 15.72
CA GLY A 45 6.78 3.67 16.15
C GLY A 45 7.83 3.49 17.25
N VAL A 46 7.76 2.35 17.95
CA VAL A 46 8.72 1.96 18.99
C VAL A 46 9.46 0.72 18.52
N CYS A 47 10.78 0.66 18.72
CA CYS A 47 11.58 -0.49 18.35
C CYS A 47 11.28 -1.67 19.28
N THR A 48 10.96 -2.84 18.71
CA THR A 48 10.70 -4.08 19.48
C THR A 48 11.89 -5.04 19.48
N ALA A 49 12.77 -4.97 18.48
CA ALA A 49 13.96 -5.81 18.39
C ALA A 49 15.04 -5.13 17.55
N VAL A 50 16.30 -5.25 17.97
CA VAL A 50 17.48 -4.72 17.26
C VAL A 50 18.32 -5.89 16.76
N ARG A 51 18.59 -5.92 15.45
CA ARG A 51 19.36 -6.98 14.78
C ARG A 51 20.06 -6.44 13.54
N THR A 52 21.12 -7.09 13.11
CA THR A 52 21.82 -6.81 11.84
C THR A 52 21.37 -7.79 10.76
N THR A 53 21.34 -7.34 9.50
CA THR A 53 21.03 -8.20 8.34
C THR A 53 22.06 -8.00 7.24
N THR A 54 22.58 -9.09 6.68
CA THR A 54 23.52 -9.03 5.56
C THR A 54 22.78 -8.69 4.26
N PRO A 55 23.32 -7.79 3.40
CA PRO A 55 22.68 -7.43 2.14
C PRO A 55 22.62 -8.60 1.16
N LYS A 56 21.74 -8.51 0.15
CA LYS A 56 21.72 -9.49 -0.95
C LYS A 56 22.98 -9.32 -1.81
N LYS A 57 23.50 -10.45 -2.33
CA LYS A 57 24.58 -10.45 -3.33
C LYS A 57 24.25 -9.50 -4.50
N PRO A 58 25.24 -8.85 -5.13
CA PRO A 58 26.70 -8.95 -4.91
C PRO A 58 27.22 -8.03 -3.80
N ASN A 59 26.33 -7.27 -3.14
CA ASN A 59 26.74 -6.26 -2.18
C ASN A 59 27.24 -6.92 -0.88
N SER A 60 28.25 -6.31 -0.25
CA SER A 60 28.81 -6.72 1.04
C SER A 60 28.83 -5.52 1.99
N ALA A 61 28.32 -5.70 3.20
CA ALA A 61 28.27 -4.71 4.27
C ALA A 61 28.16 -5.42 5.63
#